data_AF-A0A6P0TTC3-F1
#
_entry.id   AF-A0A6P0TTC3-F1
#
_cell.length_a   1.000
_cell.length_b   1.000
_cell.length_c   1.000
_cell.angle_alpha   90.00
_cell.angle_beta   90.00
_cell.angle_gamma   90.00
#
_symmetry.space_group_name_H-M   'P 1'
#
loop_
_entity.id
_entity.type
_entity.pdbx_description
1 polymer ?
#
loop_
_entity_poly.entity_id
_entity_poly.type
_entity_poly.pdbx_seq_one_letter_code
_entity_poly.pdbx_strand_id
1 'polypeptide(L)'
;PLHLYQLQTKFRDEIRPRFGLMRGREFIMKDGYSFHSDQESLKKTYQDMDKAYRNMLRRSGLEFRAVDADSGAIGGSGSQEFMVLADAGEDEILYSEDGKYAANVEKAISMPPDAEVSPFESYEKLETPGTETIEKLCKFLKCSPTNIVKNVLYQAVYDNGMTVLVLVNIRGDQDVNDVKLLNELTKLAGSYGAKTVLALTVPDVEAQKKWATKSLPLGYIAPDLSDDYITSSKEVSSKFLRMVDQTAINLTNFATGSNESGYHVVGANWGQEFQLPKLVVDVRKAQKGDRSIHDSNQTLETARGIEVGHIFQLGTKYSEAMGATYTNEQGEEVPLVMGCYGVGVSRLAQAAVEQSYDKDGIIWPVAIAPYHVVICIPNIKDAQQMEVAESLYQELNEAGIETILDDRDERAGVKFKDADLIGIPYRIVTGRSLKSGKVEFVERANHQSQEIPVAEVLSTIKDLIEKALK
;
A
#
# COMPACT_ATOMS: atom_id res chain seq x y z
N PRO A 1 -22.34 12.93 -17.43
CA PRO A 1 -21.87 12.23 -16.21
C PRO A 1 -22.25 13.05 -14.97
N LEU A 2 -22.53 12.40 -13.85
CA LEU A 2 -22.76 13.03 -12.56
C LEU A 2 -21.66 12.59 -11.60
N HIS A 3 -21.08 13.51 -10.82
CA HIS A 3 -20.13 13.18 -9.76
C HIS A 3 -20.56 13.89 -8.48
N LEU A 4 -20.82 13.10 -7.44
CA LEU A 4 -21.23 13.55 -6.11
C LEU A 4 -20.15 13.18 -5.11
N TYR A 5 -19.94 14.01 -4.09
CA TYR A 5 -19.05 13.65 -2.98
C TYR A 5 -19.55 14.23 -1.66
N GLN A 6 -19.05 13.66 -0.58
CA GLN A 6 -19.29 14.12 0.78
C GLN A 6 -18.00 14.09 1.61
N LEU A 7 -18.00 14.83 2.72
CA LEU A 7 -17.04 14.73 3.80
C LEU A 7 -17.83 14.27 5.03
N GLN A 8 -17.65 13.02 5.42
CA GLN A 8 -18.54 12.41 6.42
C GLN A 8 -17.82 11.36 7.26
N THR A 9 -18.24 11.25 8.52
CA THR A 9 -17.72 10.28 9.49
C THR A 9 -18.14 8.85 9.14
N LYS A 10 -17.14 7.99 8.96
CA LYS A 10 -17.29 6.57 8.65
C LYS A 10 -17.03 5.72 9.89
N PHE A 11 -17.61 4.53 9.88
CA PHE A 11 -17.43 3.53 10.91
C PHE A 11 -16.92 2.23 10.28
N ARG A 12 -15.86 1.67 10.85
CA ARG A 12 -15.35 0.34 10.51
C ARG A 12 -14.99 -0.36 11.81
N ASP A 13 -15.60 -1.51 12.08
CA ASP A 13 -15.27 -2.30 13.26
C ASP A 13 -13.97 -3.08 13.04
N GLU A 14 -12.87 -2.32 13.01
CA GLU A 14 -11.54 -2.84 12.78
C GLU A 14 -11.15 -3.79 13.92
N ILE A 15 -10.78 -5.03 13.59
CA ILE A 15 -10.49 -6.09 14.58
C ILE A 15 -9.37 -5.65 15.54
N ARG A 16 -8.41 -4.87 15.02
CA ARG A 16 -7.27 -4.34 15.79
C ARG A 16 -7.08 -2.85 15.48
N PRO A 17 -7.82 -1.95 16.16
CA PRO A 17 -7.57 -0.51 16.02
C PRO A 17 -6.19 -0.20 16.61
N ARG A 18 -5.36 0.50 15.85
CA ARG A 18 -3.97 0.79 16.20
C ARG A 18 -3.50 2.08 15.55
N PHE A 19 -2.37 2.61 16.00
CA PHE A 19 -1.72 3.77 15.38
C PHE A 19 -2.58 5.06 15.31
N GLY A 20 -3.49 5.28 16.28
CA GLY A 20 -4.25 6.52 16.36
C GLY A 20 -5.21 6.74 15.19
N LEU A 21 -5.10 7.90 14.52
CA LEU A 21 -5.93 8.31 13.39
C LEU A 21 -5.65 7.52 12.12
N MET A 22 -4.50 6.83 12.01
CA MET A 22 -4.21 5.99 10.84
C MET A 22 -5.18 4.81 10.72
N ARG A 23 -5.57 4.21 11.85
CA ARG A 23 -6.41 3.00 11.87
C ARG A 23 -7.38 3.01 13.06
N GLY A 24 -8.31 3.96 13.02
CA GLY A 24 -9.42 4.11 13.95
C GLY A 24 -10.68 3.33 13.53
N ARG A 25 -11.63 3.19 14.47
CA ARG A 25 -12.97 2.64 14.20
C ARG A 25 -13.96 3.69 13.70
N GLU A 26 -13.73 4.94 14.06
CA GLU A 26 -14.46 6.12 13.60
C GLU A 26 -13.44 7.08 12.97
N PHE A 27 -13.71 7.54 11.75
CA PHE A 27 -12.78 8.40 11.02
C PHE A 27 -13.51 9.25 9.97
N ILE A 28 -12.94 10.40 9.61
CA ILE A 28 -13.49 11.26 8.57
C ILE A 28 -12.95 10.82 7.22
N MET A 29 -13.84 10.65 6.24
CA MET A 29 -13.49 10.33 4.87
C MET A 29 -14.19 11.29 3.91
N LYS A 30 -13.44 11.74 2.91
CA LYS A 30 -14.00 12.26 1.67
C LYS A 30 -14.29 11.07 0.77
N ASP A 31 -15.53 10.84 0.41
CA ASP A 31 -15.92 9.79 -0.53
C ASP A 31 -16.74 10.40 -1.65
N GLY A 32 -16.32 10.13 -2.89
CA GLY A 32 -17.00 10.55 -4.10
C GLY A 32 -17.44 9.36 -4.94
N TYR A 33 -18.54 9.54 -5.66
CA TYR A 33 -19.14 8.53 -6.53
C TYR A 33 -19.56 9.19 -7.84
N SER A 34 -19.10 8.64 -8.95
CA SER A 34 -19.44 9.13 -10.28
C SER A 34 -20.24 8.11 -11.08
N PHE A 35 -21.16 8.60 -11.90
CA PHE A 35 -22.14 7.83 -12.66
C PHE A 35 -22.07 8.23 -14.13
N HIS A 36 -21.94 7.22 -14.98
CA HIS A 36 -21.58 7.35 -16.39
C HIS A 36 -22.48 6.50 -17.29
N SER A 37 -22.64 6.95 -18.52
CA SER A 37 -23.27 6.20 -19.60
C SER A 37 -22.40 5.07 -20.14
N ASP A 38 -21.08 5.26 -20.09
CA ASP A 38 -20.11 4.39 -20.75
C ASP A 38 -18.74 4.43 -20.05
N GLN A 39 -17.88 3.48 -20.42
CA GLN A 39 -16.56 3.30 -19.84
C GLN A 39 -15.60 4.45 -20.15
N GLU A 40 -15.72 5.10 -21.31
CA GLU A 40 -14.84 6.22 -21.69
C GLU A 40 -15.13 7.47 -20.84
N SER A 41 -16.41 7.74 -20.56
CA SER A 41 -16.84 8.78 -19.63
C SER A 41 -16.32 8.54 -18.21
N LEU A 42 -16.35 7.29 -17.74
CA LEU A 42 -15.76 6.90 -16.45
C LEU A 42 -14.25 7.11 -16.46
N LYS A 43 -13.55 6.63 -17.48
CA LYS A 43 -12.09 6.75 -17.60
C LYS A 43 -11.63 8.21 -17.57
N LYS A 44 -12.35 9.10 -18.24
CA LYS A 44 -12.06 10.55 -18.19
C LYS A 44 -12.22 11.11 -16.78
N THR A 45 -13.31 10.77 -16.10
CA THR A 45 -13.56 11.25 -14.72
C THR A 45 -12.56 10.67 -13.73
N TYR A 46 -12.16 9.41 -13.91
CA TYR A 46 -11.11 8.77 -13.14
C TYR A 46 -9.77 9.50 -13.27
N GLN A 47 -9.40 9.92 -14.49
CA GLN A 47 -8.19 10.73 -14.73
C GLN A 47 -8.30 12.14 -14.11
N ASP A 48 -9.49 12.75 -14.15
CA ASP A 48 -9.72 14.04 -13.49
C ASP A 48 -9.58 13.91 -11.96
N MET A 49 -10.00 12.77 -11.38
CA MET A 49 -9.85 12.47 -9.96
C MET A 49 -8.41 12.16 -9.56
N ASP A 50 -7.65 11.43 -10.38
CA ASP A 50 -6.20 11.27 -10.19
C ASP A 50 -5.51 12.64 -10.11
N LYS A 51 -5.76 13.51 -11.09
CA LYS A 51 -5.20 14.88 -11.11
C LYS A 51 -5.62 15.68 -9.86
N ALA A 52 -6.90 15.61 -9.48
CA ALA A 52 -7.40 16.31 -8.30
C ALA A 52 -6.70 15.84 -7.01
N TYR A 53 -6.49 14.53 -6.85
CA TYR A 53 -5.85 13.96 -5.67
C TYR A 53 -4.36 14.30 -5.62
N ARG A 54 -3.66 14.24 -6.76
CA ARG A 54 -2.29 14.73 -6.87
C ARG A 54 -2.18 16.21 -6.51
N ASN A 55 -3.08 17.04 -7.02
CA ASN A 55 -3.10 18.47 -6.72
C ASN A 55 -3.39 18.74 -5.24
N MET A 56 -4.32 18.00 -4.63
CA MET A 56 -4.61 18.08 -3.21
C MET A 56 -3.35 17.77 -2.38
N LEU A 57 -2.68 16.64 -2.63
CA LEU A 57 -1.50 16.23 -1.88
C LEU A 57 -0.30 17.17 -2.08
N ARG A 58 -0.07 17.63 -3.31
CA ARG A 58 0.95 18.67 -3.58
C ARG A 58 0.65 19.96 -2.83
N ARG A 59 -0.60 20.42 -2.85
CA ARG A 59 -1.02 21.63 -2.10
C ARG A 59 -0.92 21.45 -0.60
N SER A 60 -1.01 20.23 -0.09
CA SER A 60 -0.76 19.92 1.32
C SER A 60 0.73 19.86 1.67
N GLY A 61 1.65 20.01 0.71
CA GLY A 61 3.09 19.96 0.93
C GLY A 61 3.62 18.57 1.29
N LEU A 62 2.94 17.51 0.84
CA LEU A 62 3.30 16.13 1.17
C LEU A 62 4.07 15.46 0.04
N GLU A 63 5.08 14.66 0.40
CA GLU A 63 5.71 13.72 -0.52
C GLU A 63 4.85 12.47 -0.65
N PHE A 64 4.44 12.15 -1.87
CA PHE A 64 3.54 11.03 -2.12
C PHE A 64 3.82 10.36 -3.45
N ARG A 65 3.34 9.13 -3.60
CA ARG A 65 3.29 8.40 -4.86
C ARG A 65 1.88 7.87 -5.09
N ALA A 66 1.41 7.98 -6.32
CA ALA A 66 0.23 7.25 -6.76
C ALA A 66 0.69 5.92 -7.33
N VAL A 67 0.09 4.82 -6.88
CA VAL A 67 0.54 3.46 -7.18
C VAL A 67 -0.62 2.62 -7.66
N ASP A 68 -0.39 1.78 -8.67
CA ASP A 68 -1.37 0.79 -9.09
C ASP A 68 -1.63 -0.19 -7.94
N ALA A 69 -2.91 -0.49 -7.72
CA ALA A 69 -3.34 -1.26 -6.57
C ALA A 69 -4.25 -2.41 -6.98
N ASP A 70 -4.49 -3.33 -6.06
CA ASP A 70 -5.51 -4.35 -6.25
C ASP A 70 -6.91 -3.72 -6.13
N SER A 71 -7.89 -4.25 -6.86
CA SER A 71 -9.28 -3.78 -6.76
C SER A 71 -10.02 -4.40 -5.57
N GLY A 72 -9.46 -5.47 -5.00
CA GLY A 72 -9.94 -6.16 -3.82
C GLY A 72 -11.41 -6.56 -3.89
N ALA A 73 -12.04 -6.62 -2.71
CA ALA A 73 -13.45 -6.92 -2.56
C ALA A 73 -14.37 -5.84 -3.16
N ILE A 74 -13.89 -4.60 -3.31
CA ILE A 74 -14.64 -3.52 -3.96
C ILE A 74 -14.90 -3.88 -5.43
N GLY A 75 -13.96 -4.56 -6.08
CA GLY A 75 -14.05 -4.98 -7.48
C GLY A 75 -13.86 -3.82 -8.45
N GLY A 76 -13.68 -4.15 -9.73
CA GLY A 76 -13.41 -3.17 -10.78
C GLY A 76 -12.26 -3.55 -11.68
N SER A 77 -11.98 -2.71 -12.68
CA SER A 77 -10.91 -2.94 -13.68
C SER A 77 -9.70 -2.01 -13.52
N GLY A 78 -9.84 -0.93 -12.75
CA GLY A 78 -8.78 0.03 -12.46
C GLY A 78 -8.82 0.47 -11.01
N SER A 79 -7.67 0.45 -10.34
CA SER A 79 -7.50 0.74 -8.92
C SER A 79 -6.16 1.43 -8.72
N GLN A 80 -6.17 2.57 -8.04
CA GLN A 80 -4.96 3.34 -7.75
C GLN A 80 -5.01 3.94 -6.35
N GLU A 81 -3.96 3.68 -5.57
CA GLU A 81 -3.77 4.19 -4.22
C GLU A 81 -2.86 5.42 -4.26
N PHE A 82 -3.03 6.31 -3.29
CA PHE A 82 -2.20 7.48 -3.06
C PHE A 82 -1.51 7.30 -1.72
N MET A 83 -0.20 7.12 -1.78
CA MET A 83 0.66 6.75 -0.66
C MET A 83 1.51 7.95 -0.24
N VAL A 84 1.29 8.45 0.97
CA VAL A 84 2.24 9.38 1.60
C VAL A 84 3.44 8.57 2.08
N LEU A 85 4.64 8.96 1.64
CA LEU A 85 5.86 8.20 1.94
C LEU A 85 6.28 8.45 3.39
N ALA A 86 6.32 7.39 4.19
CA ALA A 86 6.72 7.43 5.59
C ALA A 86 7.12 6.03 6.07
N ASP A 87 8.17 5.95 6.89
CA ASP A 87 8.67 4.68 7.44
C ASP A 87 7.62 3.94 8.29
N ALA A 88 6.66 4.67 8.87
CA ALA A 88 5.55 4.11 9.64
C ALA A 88 4.46 3.45 8.78
N GLY A 89 4.48 3.64 7.45
CA GLY A 89 3.43 3.20 6.53
C GLY A 89 3.21 1.68 6.51
N GLU A 90 1.97 1.21 6.63
CA GLU A 90 1.66 -0.23 6.66
C GLU A 90 1.93 -0.92 5.32
N ASP A 91 1.86 -0.17 4.21
CA ASP A 91 1.99 -0.70 2.86
C ASP A 91 3.41 -0.57 2.32
N GLU A 92 3.84 -1.60 1.59
CA GLU A 92 5.07 -1.59 0.82
C GLU A 92 4.73 -1.35 -0.65
N ILE A 93 5.41 -0.39 -1.28
CA ILE A 93 5.26 -0.07 -2.69
C ILE A 93 6.55 -0.37 -3.44
N LEU A 94 6.42 -0.84 -4.68
CA LEU A 94 7.53 -0.94 -5.62
C LEU A 94 7.40 0.13 -6.69
N TYR A 95 8.51 0.75 -7.06
CA TYR A 95 8.52 1.79 -8.08
C TYR A 95 9.83 1.82 -8.87
N SER A 96 9.78 2.35 -10.08
CA SER A 96 10.97 2.68 -10.86
C SER A 96 11.46 4.10 -10.58
N GLU A 97 12.77 4.31 -10.63
CA GLU A 97 13.36 5.64 -10.39
C GLU A 97 12.89 6.70 -11.38
N ASP A 98 12.58 6.30 -12.63
CA ASP A 98 12.06 7.21 -13.65
C ASP A 98 10.60 7.66 -13.40
N GLY A 99 9.94 7.12 -12.37
CA GLY A 99 8.58 7.47 -11.97
C GLY A 99 7.48 6.99 -12.92
N LYS A 100 7.79 6.16 -13.92
CA LYS A 100 6.80 5.63 -14.88
C LYS A 100 6.05 4.41 -14.38
N TYR A 101 6.63 3.69 -13.42
CA TYR A 101 6.00 2.53 -12.80
C TYR A 101 5.99 2.68 -11.28
N ALA A 102 4.82 2.45 -10.68
CA ALA A 102 4.69 2.29 -9.24
C ALA A 102 3.44 1.45 -8.94
N ALA A 103 3.57 0.48 -8.04
CA ALA A 103 2.47 -0.39 -7.64
C ALA A 103 2.62 -0.80 -6.17
N ASN A 104 1.48 -1.04 -5.51
CA ASN A 104 1.47 -1.77 -4.26
C ASN A 104 2.06 -3.17 -4.50
N VAL A 105 2.87 -3.68 -3.57
CA VAL A 105 3.47 -5.02 -3.66
C VAL A 105 2.44 -6.12 -3.94
N GLU A 106 1.21 -5.96 -3.45
CA GLU A 106 0.09 -6.87 -3.71
C GLU A 106 -0.29 -6.95 -5.20
N LYS A 107 -0.07 -5.87 -5.95
CA LYS A 107 -0.38 -5.76 -7.40
C LYS A 107 0.85 -5.81 -8.30
N ALA A 108 2.03 -5.51 -7.76
CA ALA A 108 3.23 -5.24 -8.52
C ALA A 108 3.64 -6.40 -9.45
N ILE A 109 4.13 -6.02 -10.63
CA ILE A 109 4.62 -6.91 -11.69
C ILE A 109 6.02 -6.46 -12.08
N SER A 110 6.88 -7.42 -12.35
CA SER A 110 8.27 -7.16 -12.71
C SER A 110 8.86 -8.35 -13.45
N MET A 111 10.02 -8.17 -14.05
CA MET A 111 10.81 -9.26 -14.62
C MET A 111 11.81 -9.73 -13.57
N PRO A 112 11.74 -11.00 -13.13
CA PRO A 112 12.68 -11.51 -12.16
C PRO A 112 14.08 -11.68 -12.80
N PRO A 113 15.11 -11.99 -11.99
CA PRO A 113 16.41 -12.37 -12.50
C PRO A 113 16.33 -13.55 -13.48
N ASP A 114 17.24 -13.58 -14.45
CA ASP A 114 17.36 -14.70 -15.38
C ASP A 114 17.73 -15.97 -14.61
N ALA A 115 17.19 -17.11 -15.03
CA ALA A 115 17.53 -18.37 -14.39
C ALA A 115 18.97 -18.77 -14.72
N GLU A 116 19.72 -19.20 -13.70
CA GLU A 116 21.05 -19.77 -13.89
C GLU A 116 20.98 -21.12 -14.62
N VAL A 117 22.06 -21.49 -15.29
CA VAL A 117 22.16 -22.80 -15.96
C VAL A 117 22.10 -23.90 -14.91
N SER A 118 21.21 -24.88 -15.11
CA SER A 118 21.08 -26.01 -14.19
C SER A 118 22.36 -26.86 -14.18
N PRO A 119 22.88 -27.24 -13.00
CA PRO A 119 24.04 -28.13 -12.91
C PRO A 119 23.67 -29.62 -13.12
N PHE A 120 22.39 -29.94 -13.28
CA PHE A 120 21.93 -31.32 -13.41
C PHE A 120 21.87 -31.73 -14.88
N GLU A 121 22.54 -32.83 -15.22
CA GLU A 121 22.62 -33.34 -16.60
C GLU A 121 21.67 -34.51 -16.87
N SER A 122 21.18 -35.18 -15.82
CA SER A 122 20.31 -36.34 -15.93
C SER A 122 19.28 -36.41 -14.81
N TYR A 123 18.17 -37.09 -15.09
CA TYR A 123 17.09 -37.27 -14.11
C TYR A 123 17.46 -38.32 -13.07
N GLU A 124 17.52 -37.90 -11.80
CA GLU A 124 17.87 -38.76 -10.68
C GLU A 124 17.02 -38.43 -9.45
N LYS A 125 16.67 -39.46 -8.67
CA LYS A 125 16.10 -39.30 -7.33
C LYS A 125 17.22 -39.40 -6.30
N LEU A 126 17.35 -38.38 -5.46
CA LEU A 126 18.41 -38.24 -4.47
C LEU A 126 17.86 -38.24 -3.05
N GLU A 127 18.60 -38.86 -2.13
CA GLU A 127 18.34 -38.76 -0.70
C GLU A 127 18.85 -37.40 -0.19
N THR A 128 17.93 -36.60 0.33
CA THR A 128 18.14 -35.22 0.79
C THR A 128 17.46 -35.02 2.16
N PRO A 129 17.89 -35.73 3.22
CA PRO A 129 17.21 -35.65 4.50
C PRO A 129 17.47 -34.29 5.16
N GLY A 130 16.44 -33.69 5.76
CA GLY A 130 16.57 -32.42 6.49
C GLY A 130 16.61 -31.17 5.62
N THR A 131 16.20 -31.24 4.35
CA THR A 131 16.25 -30.13 3.38
C THR A 131 14.86 -29.60 3.03
N GLU A 132 14.03 -29.31 4.04
CA GLU A 132 12.61 -28.91 3.84
C GLU A 132 12.43 -27.51 3.26
N THR A 133 13.50 -26.71 3.20
CA THR A 133 13.48 -25.34 2.68
C THR A 133 14.37 -25.22 1.45
N ILE A 134 14.04 -24.29 0.56
CA ILE A 134 14.81 -24.01 -0.66
C ILE A 134 16.27 -23.70 -0.32
N GLU A 135 16.52 -22.87 0.69
CA GLU A 135 17.88 -22.53 1.12
C GLU A 135 18.70 -23.77 1.50
N LYS A 136 18.14 -24.67 2.31
CA LYS A 136 18.80 -25.90 2.71
C LYS A 136 19.04 -26.83 1.51
N LEU A 137 18.06 -26.93 0.61
CA LEU A 137 18.14 -27.75 -0.59
C LEU A 137 19.21 -27.23 -1.56
N CYS A 138 19.26 -25.93 -1.84
CA CYS A 138 20.30 -25.30 -2.66
C CYS A 138 21.69 -25.57 -2.08
N LYS A 139 21.84 -25.44 -0.75
CA LYS A 139 23.11 -25.72 -0.08
C LYS A 139 23.53 -27.19 -0.20
N PHE A 140 22.57 -28.11 -0.11
CA PHE A 140 22.82 -29.54 -0.22
C PHE A 140 23.18 -29.95 -1.66
N LEU A 141 22.37 -29.53 -2.64
CA LEU A 141 22.53 -29.86 -4.06
C LEU A 141 23.58 -29.01 -4.77
N LYS A 142 24.05 -27.93 -4.14
CA LYS A 142 24.98 -26.94 -4.73
C LYS A 142 24.46 -26.35 -6.05
N CYS A 143 23.19 -25.96 -6.06
CA CYS A 143 22.53 -25.33 -7.20
C CYS A 143 21.96 -23.95 -6.83
N SER A 144 21.60 -23.17 -7.84
CA SER A 144 20.90 -21.90 -7.64
C SER A 144 19.43 -22.17 -7.31
N PRO A 145 18.78 -21.35 -6.46
CA PRO A 145 17.34 -21.43 -6.24
C PRO A 145 16.53 -21.24 -7.54
N THR A 146 17.10 -20.62 -8.58
CA THR A 146 16.46 -20.52 -9.90
C THR A 146 16.33 -21.87 -10.60
N ASN A 147 17.09 -22.89 -10.18
CA ASN A 147 17.04 -24.25 -10.73
C ASN A 147 16.00 -25.14 -10.04
N ILE A 148 15.26 -24.62 -9.06
CA ILE A 148 14.30 -25.39 -8.28
C ILE A 148 12.88 -25.01 -8.67
N VAL A 149 12.00 -26.01 -8.84
CA VAL A 149 10.55 -25.83 -8.87
C VAL A 149 10.03 -26.07 -7.46
N LYS A 150 9.65 -24.98 -6.78
CA LYS A 150 8.99 -24.95 -5.48
C LYS A 150 7.51 -25.25 -5.66
N ASN A 151 6.96 -26.12 -4.82
CA ASN A 151 5.56 -26.51 -4.83
C ASN A 151 4.89 -26.03 -3.55
N VAL A 152 4.04 -25.01 -3.67
CA VAL A 152 3.36 -24.41 -2.52
C VAL A 152 1.91 -24.87 -2.49
N LEU A 153 1.52 -25.49 -1.38
CA LEU A 153 0.15 -25.95 -1.17
C LEU A 153 -0.67 -24.88 -0.46
N TYR A 154 -1.80 -24.53 -1.07
CA TYR A 154 -2.82 -23.66 -0.50
C TYR A 154 -4.16 -24.39 -0.37
N GLN A 155 -4.98 -23.89 0.53
CA GLN A 155 -6.37 -24.27 0.72
C GLN A 155 -7.25 -23.03 0.48
N ALA A 156 -8.10 -23.11 -0.54
CA ALA A 156 -9.09 -22.10 -0.88
C ALA A 156 -10.48 -22.57 -0.48
N VAL A 157 -11.21 -21.77 0.30
CA VAL A 157 -12.60 -22.03 0.68
C VAL A 157 -13.49 -21.04 -0.05
N TYR A 158 -14.42 -21.54 -0.83
CA TYR A 158 -15.36 -20.75 -1.63
C TYR A 158 -16.65 -20.41 -0.84
N ASP A 159 -17.42 -19.45 -1.36
CA ASP A 159 -18.65 -18.94 -0.73
C ASP A 159 -19.79 -19.96 -0.59
N ASN A 160 -19.76 -21.02 -1.40
CA ASN A 160 -20.68 -22.16 -1.28
C ASN A 160 -20.18 -23.27 -0.32
N GLY A 161 -19.06 -23.05 0.38
CA GLY A 161 -18.44 -24.02 1.30
C GLY A 161 -17.49 -25.01 0.63
N MET A 162 -17.35 -24.99 -0.70
CA MET A 162 -16.41 -25.86 -1.41
C MET A 162 -14.96 -25.51 -1.04
N THR A 163 -14.20 -26.51 -0.63
CA THR A 163 -12.75 -26.41 -0.40
C THR A 163 -12.00 -26.95 -1.60
N VAL A 164 -11.08 -26.16 -2.14
CA VAL A 164 -10.19 -26.56 -3.23
C VAL A 164 -8.75 -26.47 -2.75
N LEU A 165 -8.01 -27.55 -2.93
CA LEU A 165 -6.59 -27.59 -2.63
C LEU A 165 -5.81 -27.20 -3.87
N VAL A 166 -4.95 -26.21 -3.73
CA VAL A 166 -4.27 -25.55 -4.83
C VAL A 166 -2.78 -25.82 -4.71
N LEU A 167 -2.20 -26.41 -5.75
CA LEU A 167 -0.76 -26.65 -5.83
C LEU A 167 -0.16 -25.67 -6.83
N VAL A 168 0.63 -24.72 -6.31
CA VAL A 168 1.30 -23.69 -7.11
C VAL A 168 2.74 -24.11 -7.33
N ASN A 169 3.11 -24.34 -8.60
CA ASN A 169 4.48 -24.61 -9.02
C ASN A 169 5.13 -23.28 -9.40
N ILE A 170 6.19 -22.89 -8.70
CA ILE A 170 6.87 -21.59 -8.86
C ILE A 170 8.38 -21.77 -8.74
N ARG A 171 9.18 -20.87 -9.31
CA ARG A 171 10.64 -20.94 -9.19
C ARG A 171 11.09 -20.79 -7.73
N GLY A 172 12.16 -21.47 -7.33
CA GLY A 172 12.58 -21.60 -5.93
C GLY A 172 12.93 -20.28 -5.24
N ASP A 173 13.46 -19.31 -5.99
CA ASP A 173 13.80 -17.96 -5.55
C ASP A 173 12.61 -16.99 -5.53
N GLN A 174 11.39 -17.44 -5.84
CA GLN A 174 10.21 -16.60 -5.98
C GLN A 174 9.14 -17.01 -4.98
N ASP A 175 8.46 -16.05 -4.36
CA ASP A 175 7.34 -16.33 -3.43
C ASP A 175 5.99 -16.06 -4.09
N VAL A 176 4.98 -16.80 -3.63
CA VAL A 176 3.60 -16.60 -4.09
C VAL A 176 3.04 -15.33 -3.45
N ASN A 177 2.42 -14.50 -4.25
CA ASN A 177 1.62 -13.35 -3.85
C ASN A 177 0.17 -13.83 -3.65
N ASP A 178 -0.27 -13.84 -2.39
CA ASP A 178 -1.58 -14.34 -1.99
C ASP A 178 -2.73 -13.55 -2.63
N VAL A 179 -2.58 -12.24 -2.89
CA VAL A 179 -3.60 -11.41 -3.54
C VAL A 179 -3.74 -11.77 -5.01
N LYS A 180 -2.62 -11.94 -5.73
CA LYS A 180 -2.65 -12.43 -7.11
C LYS A 180 -3.27 -13.83 -7.19
N LEU A 181 -2.89 -14.74 -6.29
CA LEU A 181 -3.45 -16.08 -6.23
C LEU A 181 -4.96 -16.05 -5.94
N LEU A 182 -5.41 -15.25 -4.96
CA LEU A 182 -6.82 -15.07 -4.64
C LEU A 182 -7.63 -14.58 -5.85
N ASN A 183 -7.08 -13.62 -6.60
CA ASN A 183 -7.70 -13.10 -7.80
C ASN A 183 -7.83 -14.17 -8.89
N GLU A 184 -6.80 -14.97 -9.15
CA GLU A 184 -6.89 -16.08 -10.11
C GLU A 184 -7.92 -17.13 -9.67
N LEU A 185 -7.96 -17.48 -8.38
CA LEU A 185 -8.93 -18.43 -7.84
C LEU A 185 -10.36 -17.91 -7.87
N THR A 186 -10.55 -16.60 -7.73
CA THR A 186 -11.86 -15.94 -7.84
C THR A 186 -12.40 -16.02 -9.27
N LYS A 187 -11.55 -15.86 -10.29
CA LYS A 187 -11.96 -16.07 -11.70
C LYS A 187 -12.43 -17.49 -11.96
N LEU A 188 -11.89 -18.47 -11.23
CA LEU A 188 -12.24 -19.89 -11.34
C LEU A 188 -13.44 -20.29 -10.47
N ALA A 189 -14.02 -19.39 -9.69
CA ALA A 189 -15.12 -19.70 -8.77
C ALA A 189 -16.31 -20.37 -9.48
N GLY A 190 -16.65 -19.91 -10.69
CA GLY A 190 -17.72 -20.48 -11.50
C GLY A 190 -17.54 -21.97 -11.81
N SER A 191 -16.31 -22.45 -11.95
CA SER A 191 -16.01 -23.88 -12.17
C SER A 191 -16.34 -24.75 -10.96
N TYR A 192 -16.46 -24.15 -9.78
CA TYR A 192 -16.82 -24.81 -8.53
C TYR A 192 -18.25 -24.48 -8.08
N GLY A 193 -19.07 -23.87 -8.94
CA GLY A 193 -20.43 -23.43 -8.59
C GLY A 193 -20.47 -22.36 -7.50
N ALA A 194 -19.39 -21.59 -7.39
CA ALA A 194 -19.19 -20.52 -6.41
C ALA A 194 -19.12 -19.16 -7.10
N LYS A 195 -19.24 -18.06 -6.33
CA LYS A 195 -19.08 -16.70 -6.86
C LYS A 195 -17.76 -16.06 -6.46
N THR A 196 -17.22 -16.41 -5.29
CA THR A 196 -15.98 -15.83 -4.76
C THR A 196 -15.27 -16.78 -3.80
N VAL A 197 -14.00 -16.52 -3.56
CA VAL A 197 -13.22 -17.15 -2.49
C VAL A 197 -13.46 -16.39 -1.17
N LEU A 198 -13.70 -17.12 -0.08
CA LEU A 198 -13.86 -16.57 1.27
C LEU A 198 -12.56 -16.61 2.09
N ALA A 199 -11.74 -17.64 1.90
CA ALA A 199 -10.48 -17.80 2.60
C ALA A 199 -9.44 -18.48 1.73
N LEU A 200 -8.21 -17.98 1.80
CA LEU A 200 -7.03 -18.57 1.18
C LEU A 200 -5.95 -18.70 2.26
N THR A 201 -5.49 -19.93 2.50
CA THR A 201 -4.54 -20.21 3.59
C THR A 201 -3.57 -21.30 3.18
N VAL A 202 -2.37 -21.30 3.78
CA VAL A 202 -1.52 -22.50 3.77
C VAL A 202 -2.06 -23.44 4.85
N PRO A 203 -2.47 -24.68 4.51
CA PRO A 203 -3.15 -25.55 5.45
C PRO A 203 -2.17 -26.04 6.54
N ASP A 204 -2.49 -25.76 7.80
CA ASP A 204 -1.78 -26.31 8.95
C ASP A 204 -2.12 -27.79 9.21
N VAL A 205 -1.51 -28.39 10.22
CA VAL A 205 -1.72 -29.81 10.57
C VAL A 205 -3.19 -30.11 10.90
N GLU A 206 -3.93 -29.18 11.49
CA GLU A 206 -5.35 -29.39 11.84
C GLU A 206 -6.25 -29.30 10.62
N ALA A 207 -6.00 -28.34 9.73
CA ALA A 207 -6.67 -28.22 8.44
C ALA A 207 -6.42 -29.47 7.59
N GLN A 208 -5.17 -29.94 7.52
CA GLN A 208 -4.80 -31.15 6.78
C GLN A 208 -5.58 -32.37 7.28
N LYS A 209 -5.75 -32.57 8.61
CA LYS A 209 -6.52 -33.72 9.15
C LYS A 209 -7.96 -33.81 8.63
N LYS A 210 -8.56 -32.71 8.15
CA LYS A 210 -9.94 -32.68 7.65
C LYS A 210 -10.08 -33.30 6.26
N TRP A 211 -9.02 -33.29 5.46
CA TRP A 211 -9.08 -33.71 4.06
C TRP A 211 -7.96 -34.67 3.67
N ALA A 212 -6.82 -34.70 4.35
CA ALA A 212 -5.68 -35.54 3.97
C ALA A 212 -5.93 -37.00 4.37
N THR A 213 -5.81 -37.93 3.41
CA THR A 213 -5.93 -39.38 3.65
C THR A 213 -4.66 -39.98 4.26
N LYS A 214 -3.53 -39.31 4.08
CA LYS A 214 -2.19 -39.70 4.53
C LYS A 214 -1.32 -38.47 4.78
N SER A 215 -0.24 -38.64 5.53
CA SER A 215 0.69 -37.56 5.86
C SER A 215 1.32 -36.98 4.59
N LEU A 216 1.25 -35.66 4.45
CA LEU A 216 1.89 -34.95 3.34
C LEU A 216 3.41 -34.93 3.50
N PRO A 217 4.17 -35.11 2.41
CA PRO A 217 5.63 -35.00 2.43
C PRO A 217 6.04 -33.52 2.42
N LEU A 218 5.70 -32.77 3.49
CA LEU A 218 5.99 -31.33 3.57
C LEU A 218 7.48 -31.05 3.38
N GLY A 219 7.80 -30.10 2.49
CA GLY A 219 9.18 -29.83 2.07
C GLY A 219 9.70 -30.73 0.94
N TYR A 220 8.94 -31.76 0.55
CA TYR A 220 9.30 -32.74 -0.50
C TYR A 220 8.15 -33.00 -1.48
N ILE A 221 7.14 -32.13 -1.51
CA ILE A 221 6.02 -32.20 -2.48
C ILE A 221 6.55 -31.94 -3.89
N ALA A 222 6.09 -32.74 -4.86
CA ALA A 222 6.38 -32.60 -6.29
C ALA A 222 5.15 -32.05 -7.06
N PRO A 223 5.31 -31.60 -8.32
CA PRO A 223 4.20 -31.07 -9.13
C PRO A 223 3.06 -32.06 -9.38
N ASP A 224 3.34 -33.37 -9.35
CA ASP A 224 2.41 -34.45 -9.64
C ASP A 224 1.81 -35.11 -8.39
N LEU A 225 1.89 -34.46 -7.21
CA LEU A 225 1.33 -34.98 -5.96
C LEU A 225 -0.05 -35.58 -6.18
N SER A 226 -0.20 -36.87 -5.89
CA SER A 226 -1.37 -37.64 -6.29
C SER A 226 -2.66 -37.15 -5.63
N ASP A 227 -3.77 -37.15 -6.38
CA ASP A 227 -5.08 -36.74 -5.86
C ASP A 227 -5.61 -37.72 -4.77
N ASP A 228 -5.00 -38.91 -4.61
CA ASP A 228 -5.32 -39.86 -3.55
C ASP A 228 -4.98 -39.37 -2.13
N TYR A 229 -4.23 -38.28 -2.01
CA TYR A 229 -4.04 -37.55 -0.75
C TYR A 229 -5.33 -36.85 -0.28
N ILE A 230 -6.33 -36.68 -1.14
CA ILE A 230 -7.57 -35.96 -0.83
C ILE A 230 -8.69 -36.94 -0.51
N THR A 231 -9.33 -36.74 0.64
CA THR A 231 -10.50 -37.51 1.06
C THR A 231 -11.68 -37.18 0.16
N SER A 232 -12.41 -38.22 -0.27
CA SER A 232 -13.64 -38.01 -1.01
C SER A 232 -14.71 -37.39 -0.10
N SER A 233 -15.05 -36.13 -0.34
CA SER A 233 -16.09 -35.38 0.35
C SER A 233 -16.90 -34.55 -0.63
N LYS A 234 -18.15 -34.24 -0.29
CA LYS A 234 -18.97 -33.27 -1.06
C LYS A 234 -18.48 -31.83 -0.91
N GLU A 235 -17.74 -31.56 0.16
CA GLU A 235 -17.26 -30.22 0.54
C GLU A 235 -15.81 -29.97 0.11
N VAL A 236 -15.12 -30.99 -0.44
CA VAL A 236 -13.72 -30.87 -0.87
C VAL A 236 -13.59 -31.37 -2.30
N SER A 237 -13.00 -30.55 -3.18
CA SER A 237 -12.65 -30.96 -4.53
C SER A 237 -11.74 -32.18 -4.49
N SER A 238 -12.14 -33.25 -5.18
CA SER A 238 -11.41 -34.52 -5.19
C SER A 238 -10.07 -34.49 -5.93
N LYS A 239 -9.69 -33.33 -6.48
CA LYS A 239 -8.43 -33.13 -7.22
C LYS A 239 -7.76 -31.85 -6.78
N PHE A 240 -6.43 -31.88 -6.76
CA PHE A 240 -5.63 -30.66 -6.64
C PHE A 240 -5.83 -29.79 -7.89
N LEU A 241 -6.13 -28.52 -7.67
CA LEU A 241 -6.01 -27.50 -8.70
C LEU A 241 -4.53 -27.17 -8.87
N ARG A 242 -3.95 -27.59 -9.99
CA ARG A 242 -2.52 -27.38 -10.29
C ARG A 242 -2.35 -26.17 -11.19
N MET A 243 -1.47 -25.26 -10.80
CA MET A 243 -1.10 -24.08 -11.57
C MET A 243 0.40 -23.85 -11.52
N VAL A 244 0.93 -23.25 -12.57
CA VAL A 244 2.35 -22.94 -12.70
C VAL A 244 2.53 -21.44 -12.90
N ASP A 245 3.41 -20.85 -12.11
CA ASP A 245 3.82 -19.46 -12.30
C ASP A 245 4.69 -19.33 -13.55
N GLN A 246 4.59 -18.22 -14.27
CA GLN A 246 5.36 -17.93 -15.49
C GLN A 246 6.87 -18.15 -15.33
N THR A 247 7.42 -17.98 -14.13
CA THR A 247 8.85 -18.18 -13.86
C THR A 247 9.32 -19.62 -13.95
N ALA A 248 8.41 -20.59 -13.84
CA ALA A 248 8.75 -22.02 -13.81
C ALA A 248 8.54 -22.71 -15.17
N ILE A 249 7.79 -22.12 -16.11
CA ILE A 249 7.35 -22.81 -17.34
C ILE A 249 8.50 -23.23 -18.27
N ASN A 250 9.57 -22.44 -18.30
CA ASN A 250 10.71 -22.62 -19.20
C ASN A 250 11.94 -23.25 -18.50
N LEU A 251 11.80 -23.64 -17.23
CA LEU A 251 12.90 -24.29 -16.52
C LEU A 251 13.17 -25.66 -17.14
N THR A 252 14.45 -25.98 -17.26
CA THR A 252 14.94 -27.27 -17.75
C THR A 252 15.88 -27.87 -16.72
N ASN A 253 15.91 -29.20 -16.67
CA ASN A 253 16.71 -29.98 -15.73
C ASN A 253 16.56 -29.49 -14.29
N PHE A 254 15.34 -29.17 -13.85
CA PHE A 254 15.11 -28.56 -12.55
C PHE A 254 15.16 -29.62 -11.43
N ALA A 255 15.39 -29.15 -10.20
CA ALA A 255 15.18 -29.93 -8.99
C ALA A 255 13.80 -29.65 -8.39
N THR A 256 13.16 -30.67 -7.82
CA THR A 256 11.88 -30.52 -7.11
C THR A 256 11.68 -31.67 -6.12
N GLY A 257 10.66 -31.59 -5.27
CA GLY A 257 10.34 -32.67 -4.32
C GLY A 257 10.03 -33.99 -5.05
N SER A 258 10.10 -35.13 -4.36
CA SER A 258 9.78 -36.43 -4.95
C SER A 258 8.48 -37.06 -4.46
N ASN A 259 7.63 -36.30 -3.77
CA ASN A 259 6.48 -36.78 -2.99
C ASN A 259 6.84 -37.80 -1.89
N GLU A 260 8.11 -37.89 -1.50
CA GLU A 260 8.60 -38.79 -0.45
C GLU A 260 9.48 -37.99 0.51
N SER A 261 9.23 -38.13 1.81
CA SER A 261 9.97 -37.37 2.82
C SER A 261 11.45 -37.74 2.80
N GLY A 262 12.32 -36.73 2.75
CA GLY A 262 13.77 -36.93 2.70
C GLY A 262 14.31 -37.19 1.30
N TYR A 263 13.51 -37.07 0.24
CA TYR A 263 13.97 -37.27 -1.13
C TYR A 263 13.52 -36.13 -2.06
N HIS A 264 14.42 -35.74 -2.96
CA HIS A 264 14.15 -34.84 -4.08
C HIS A 264 14.50 -35.54 -5.39
N VAL A 265 13.99 -35.01 -6.50
CA VAL A 265 14.46 -35.35 -7.84
C VAL A 265 15.22 -34.17 -8.42
N VAL A 266 16.21 -34.45 -9.25
CA VAL A 266 17.02 -33.48 -9.98
C VAL A 266 16.99 -33.80 -11.46
N GLY A 267 17.33 -32.83 -12.32
CA GLY A 267 17.38 -33.04 -13.76
C GLY A 267 16.02 -33.29 -14.42
N ALA A 268 14.92 -32.93 -13.76
CA ALA A 268 13.57 -33.16 -14.25
C ALA A 268 13.16 -32.12 -15.30
N ASN A 269 12.29 -32.51 -16.22
CA ASN A 269 11.77 -31.64 -17.27
C ASN A 269 10.25 -31.71 -17.41
N TRP A 270 9.66 -30.58 -17.81
CA TRP A 270 8.26 -30.52 -18.20
C TRP A 270 8.01 -31.34 -19.47
N GLY A 271 6.90 -32.08 -19.49
CA GLY A 271 6.50 -32.95 -20.61
C GLY A 271 7.24 -34.30 -20.66
N GLN A 272 8.24 -34.51 -19.81
CA GLN A 272 8.94 -35.78 -19.65
C GLN A 272 8.54 -36.41 -18.31
N GLU A 273 9.22 -36.06 -17.22
CA GLU A 273 8.96 -36.61 -15.89
C GLU A 273 7.74 -35.97 -15.23
N PHE A 274 7.55 -34.66 -15.41
CA PHE A 274 6.39 -33.94 -14.87
C PHE A 274 5.57 -33.30 -15.98
N GLN A 275 4.25 -33.40 -15.87
CA GLN A 275 3.34 -32.70 -16.79
C GLN A 275 3.28 -31.22 -16.42
N LEU A 276 3.44 -30.34 -17.41
CA LEU A 276 3.24 -28.91 -17.22
C LEU A 276 1.76 -28.63 -16.88
N PRO A 277 1.43 -27.96 -15.76
CA PRO A 277 0.05 -27.58 -15.48
C PRO A 277 -0.53 -26.72 -16.60
N LYS A 278 -1.80 -26.96 -16.93
CA LYS A 278 -2.50 -26.22 -17.99
C LYS A 278 -2.75 -24.76 -17.63
N LEU A 279 -2.85 -24.47 -16.33
CA LEU A 279 -3.14 -23.14 -15.81
C LEU A 279 -1.82 -22.41 -15.54
N VAL A 280 -1.40 -21.57 -16.49
CA VAL A 280 -0.24 -20.69 -16.37
C VAL A 280 -0.70 -19.34 -15.81
N VAL A 281 -0.06 -18.88 -14.74
CA VAL A 281 -0.46 -17.67 -14.00
C VAL A 281 0.74 -16.77 -13.68
N ASP A 282 0.50 -15.48 -13.43
CA ASP A 282 1.46 -14.59 -12.77
C ASP A 282 1.00 -14.43 -11.32
N VAL A 283 1.56 -15.24 -10.43
CA VAL A 283 1.24 -15.22 -9.00
C VAL A 283 2.49 -14.97 -8.15
N ARG A 284 3.64 -14.68 -8.76
CA ARG A 284 4.83 -14.33 -7.99
C ARG A 284 4.69 -12.95 -7.35
N LYS A 285 5.32 -12.79 -6.21
CA LYS A 285 5.54 -11.51 -5.54
C LYS A 285 6.72 -10.80 -6.20
N ALA A 286 6.48 -9.62 -6.77
CA ALA A 286 7.54 -8.74 -7.21
C ALA A 286 8.39 -8.29 -6.00
N GLN A 287 9.68 -8.05 -6.23
CA GLN A 287 10.62 -7.69 -5.17
C GLN A 287 11.54 -6.55 -5.60
N LYS A 288 12.13 -5.87 -4.60
CA LYS A 288 13.20 -4.90 -4.84
C LYS A 288 14.34 -5.55 -5.65
N GLY A 289 14.85 -4.84 -6.63
CA GLY A 289 15.94 -5.29 -7.50
C GLY A 289 15.47 -6.10 -8.71
N ASP A 290 14.20 -6.52 -8.79
CA ASP A 290 13.64 -7.04 -10.04
C ASP A 290 13.70 -5.95 -11.13
N ARG A 291 13.79 -6.36 -12.39
CA ARG A 291 13.78 -5.43 -13.52
C ARG A 291 12.36 -4.94 -13.81
N SER A 292 12.21 -3.68 -14.19
CA SER A 292 10.90 -3.13 -14.50
C SER A 292 10.34 -3.67 -15.82
N ILE A 293 9.03 -3.90 -15.89
CA ILE A 293 8.36 -4.36 -17.11
C ILE A 293 8.37 -3.34 -18.25
N HIS A 294 8.42 -2.03 -17.94
CA HIS A 294 8.41 -0.98 -18.97
C HIS A 294 9.81 -0.64 -19.50
N ASP A 295 10.85 -0.99 -18.74
CA ASP A 295 12.25 -0.80 -19.11
C ASP A 295 13.12 -1.80 -18.35
N SER A 296 13.69 -2.77 -19.07
CA SER A 296 14.50 -3.84 -18.50
C SER A 296 15.85 -3.39 -17.95
N ASN A 297 16.28 -2.15 -18.25
CA ASN A 297 17.50 -1.57 -17.69
C ASN A 297 17.28 -0.92 -16.33
N GLN A 298 16.03 -0.73 -15.92
CA GLN A 298 15.68 -0.19 -14.62
C GLN A 298 15.34 -1.30 -13.65
N THR A 299 15.68 -1.09 -12.38
CA THR A 299 15.29 -1.96 -11.28
C THR A 299 14.18 -1.32 -10.46
N LEU A 300 13.39 -2.17 -9.80
CA LEU A 300 12.38 -1.72 -8.86
C LEU A 300 13.03 -1.39 -7.52
N GLU A 301 12.77 -0.19 -7.03
CA GLU A 301 13.03 0.24 -5.66
C GLU A 301 11.79 0.02 -4.78
N THR A 302 11.97 0.10 -3.46
CA THR A 302 10.89 -0.07 -2.48
C THR A 302 10.81 1.12 -1.53
N ALA A 303 9.60 1.45 -1.10
CA ALA A 303 9.35 2.40 -0.02
C ALA A 303 8.12 1.96 0.80
N ARG A 304 8.03 2.47 2.04
CA ARG A 304 6.82 2.33 2.85
C ARG A 304 5.90 3.54 2.66
N GLY A 305 4.61 3.27 2.61
CA GLY A 305 3.58 4.26 2.34
C GLY A 305 2.39 4.15 3.30
N ILE A 306 1.81 5.30 3.64
CA ILE A 306 0.51 5.39 4.29
C ILE A 306 -0.52 5.69 3.20
N GLU A 307 -1.45 4.75 2.98
CA GLU A 307 -2.55 4.91 2.01
C GLU A 307 -3.51 6.01 2.49
N VAL A 308 -3.46 7.20 1.91
CA VAL A 308 -4.31 8.34 2.27
C VAL A 308 -5.50 8.52 1.34
N GLY A 309 -5.48 7.90 0.16
CA GLY A 309 -6.60 7.90 -0.75
C GLY A 309 -6.56 6.79 -1.78
N HIS A 310 -7.72 6.48 -2.34
CA HIS A 310 -7.91 5.35 -3.25
C HIS A 310 -9.01 5.69 -4.27
N ILE A 311 -8.73 5.46 -5.55
CA ILE A 311 -9.69 5.64 -6.63
C ILE A 311 -9.96 4.31 -7.35
N PHE A 312 -11.21 4.05 -7.73
CA PHE A 312 -11.65 2.80 -8.36
C PHE A 312 -12.56 3.03 -9.57
N GLN A 313 -12.40 2.18 -10.57
CA GLN A 313 -13.35 1.99 -11.67
C GLN A 313 -14.24 0.78 -11.37
N LEU A 314 -15.41 1.03 -10.75
CA LEU A 314 -16.31 -0.02 -10.25
C LEU A 314 -17.07 -0.77 -11.35
N GLY A 315 -17.18 -0.18 -12.54
CA GLY A 315 -17.98 -0.72 -13.63
C GLY A 315 -19.46 -0.77 -13.25
N THR A 316 -20.14 -1.88 -13.54
CA THR A 316 -21.58 -2.04 -13.32
C THR A 316 -21.94 -2.88 -12.09
N LYS A 317 -20.94 -3.28 -11.28
CA LYS A 317 -21.11 -4.21 -10.14
C LYS A 317 -22.26 -3.82 -9.20
N TYR A 318 -22.34 -2.56 -8.82
CA TYR A 318 -23.35 -2.07 -7.88
C TYR A 318 -24.66 -1.69 -8.59
N SER A 319 -24.58 -1.08 -9.76
CA SER A 319 -25.76 -0.66 -10.52
C SER A 319 -26.60 -1.84 -10.99
N GLU A 320 -25.98 -2.94 -11.43
CA GLU A 320 -26.69 -4.18 -11.76
C GLU A 320 -27.36 -4.80 -10.53
N ALA A 321 -26.62 -4.90 -9.42
CA ALA A 321 -27.13 -5.51 -8.20
C ALA A 321 -28.30 -4.72 -7.56
N MET A 322 -28.30 -3.39 -7.73
CA MET A 322 -29.30 -2.49 -7.13
C MET A 322 -30.37 -1.99 -8.11
N GLY A 323 -30.28 -2.33 -9.40
CA GLY A 323 -31.19 -1.84 -10.44
C GLY A 323 -31.06 -0.34 -10.73
N ALA A 324 -29.84 0.23 -10.62
CA ALA A 324 -29.59 1.64 -10.92
C ALA A 324 -29.26 1.83 -12.41
N THR A 325 -30.29 2.14 -13.19
CA THR A 325 -30.26 2.19 -14.66
C THR A 325 -30.51 3.59 -15.21
N TYR A 326 -30.25 3.78 -16.51
CA TYR A 326 -30.70 4.93 -17.29
C TYR A 326 -31.18 4.49 -18.68
N THR A 327 -31.99 5.32 -19.33
CA THR A 327 -32.41 5.09 -20.72
C THR A 327 -31.35 5.66 -21.67
N ASN A 328 -30.74 4.82 -22.50
CA ASN A 328 -29.75 5.24 -23.50
C ASN A 328 -30.41 5.90 -24.72
N GLU A 329 -29.59 6.37 -25.67
CA GLU A 329 -30.06 7.03 -26.89
C GLU A 329 -30.91 6.12 -27.80
N GLN A 330 -30.78 4.80 -27.64
CA GLN A 330 -31.55 3.78 -28.34
C GLN A 330 -32.89 3.47 -27.65
N GLY A 331 -33.17 4.08 -26.50
CA GLY A 331 -34.37 3.83 -25.69
C GLY A 331 -34.28 2.58 -24.81
N GLU A 332 -33.11 1.99 -24.69
CA GLU A 332 -32.87 0.79 -23.88
C GLU A 332 -32.49 1.17 -22.46
N GLU A 333 -32.95 0.39 -21.49
CA GLU A 333 -32.60 0.54 -20.09
C GLU A 333 -31.30 -0.21 -19.80
N VAL A 334 -30.24 0.52 -19.42
CA VAL A 334 -28.91 -0.03 -19.19
C VAL A 334 -28.36 0.42 -17.83
N PRO A 335 -27.56 -0.41 -17.14
CA PRO A 335 -27.00 -0.06 -15.83
C PRO A 335 -26.00 1.10 -15.93
N LEU A 336 -25.95 1.94 -14.90
CA LEU A 336 -24.97 3.02 -14.81
C LEU A 336 -23.55 2.46 -14.63
N VAL A 337 -22.57 3.00 -15.36
CA VAL A 337 -21.16 2.71 -15.13
C VAL A 337 -20.65 3.61 -14.00
N MET A 338 -19.99 3.03 -12.99
CA MET A 338 -19.67 3.72 -11.73
C MET A 338 -18.17 3.81 -11.45
N GLY A 339 -17.77 4.91 -10.79
CA GLY A 339 -16.46 5.07 -10.15
C GLY A 339 -16.61 5.54 -8.71
N CYS A 340 -15.63 5.25 -7.85
CA CYS A 340 -15.57 5.81 -6.50
C CYS A 340 -14.17 6.31 -6.12
N TYR A 341 -14.12 7.30 -5.23
CA TYR A 341 -12.92 8.07 -4.94
C TYR A 341 -12.88 8.48 -3.46
N GLY A 342 -12.02 7.82 -2.68
CA GLY A 342 -11.88 8.00 -1.24
C GLY A 342 -10.60 8.75 -0.84
N VAL A 343 -10.68 9.65 0.14
CA VAL A 343 -9.53 10.18 0.90
C VAL A 343 -9.83 10.05 2.38
N GLY A 344 -8.95 9.37 3.12
CA GLY A 344 -9.04 9.32 4.58
C GLY A 344 -8.55 10.63 5.18
N VAL A 345 -9.45 11.59 5.42
CA VAL A 345 -9.10 12.94 5.89
C VAL A 345 -8.41 12.90 7.26
N SER A 346 -8.94 12.12 8.20
CA SER A 346 -8.31 11.96 9.53
C SER A 346 -6.95 11.26 9.42
N ARG A 347 -6.84 10.26 8.53
CA ARG A 347 -5.58 9.54 8.28
C ARG A 347 -4.53 10.45 7.65
N LEU A 348 -4.93 11.31 6.71
CA LEU A 348 -4.06 12.27 6.04
C LEU A 348 -3.39 13.22 7.05
N ALA A 349 -4.13 13.68 8.06
CA ALA A 349 -3.58 14.52 9.12
C ALA A 349 -2.44 13.83 9.88
N GLN A 350 -2.59 12.54 10.23
CA GLN A 350 -1.51 11.80 10.88
C GLN A 350 -0.39 11.44 9.89
N ALA A 351 -0.71 11.11 8.64
CA ALA A 351 0.31 10.83 7.62
C ALA A 351 1.27 12.02 7.41
N ALA A 352 0.75 13.24 7.48
CA ALA A 352 1.57 14.46 7.44
C ALA A 352 2.55 14.54 8.62
N VAL A 353 2.12 14.13 9.83
CA VAL A 353 2.98 14.08 11.02
C VAL A 353 4.04 12.99 10.88
N GLU A 354 3.67 11.78 10.45
CA GLU A 354 4.59 10.65 10.31
C GLU A 354 5.68 10.89 9.25
N GLN A 355 5.39 11.74 8.26
CA GLN A 355 6.37 12.15 7.26
C GLN A 355 7.35 13.20 7.79
N SER A 356 6.93 14.04 8.74
CA SER A 356 7.68 15.24 9.12
C SER A 356 7.52 15.56 10.62
N TYR A 357 8.46 15.03 11.40
CA TYR A 357 8.59 15.26 12.84
C TYR A 357 10.05 15.14 13.28
N ASP A 358 10.36 15.66 14.47
CA ASP A 358 11.65 15.45 15.14
C ASP A 358 11.44 15.06 16.62
N LYS A 359 12.53 15.02 17.38
CA LYS A 359 12.49 14.70 18.82
C LYS A 359 11.68 15.69 19.67
N ASP A 360 11.45 16.91 19.15
CA ASP A 360 10.83 18.02 19.88
C ASP A 360 9.35 18.19 19.51
N GLY A 361 8.89 17.60 18.39
CA GLY A 361 7.48 17.61 18.00
C GLY A 361 7.21 17.51 16.51
N ILE A 362 6.03 17.99 16.13
CA ILE A 362 5.53 17.98 14.75
C ILE A 362 6.26 19.04 13.92
N ILE A 363 6.47 18.77 12.63
CA ILE A 363 6.92 19.77 11.66
C ILE A 363 5.87 19.81 10.53
N TRP A 364 4.89 20.71 10.65
CA TRP A 364 3.83 20.83 9.66
C TRP A 364 4.33 21.44 8.35
N PRO A 365 3.90 20.94 7.18
CA PRO A 365 3.90 21.74 5.97
C PRO A 365 3.06 23.00 6.20
N VAL A 366 3.57 24.16 5.77
CA VAL A 366 2.95 25.47 6.01
C VAL A 366 1.48 25.51 5.58
N ALA A 367 1.15 24.83 4.48
CA ALA A 367 -0.20 24.80 3.90
C ALA A 367 -1.28 24.14 4.77
N ILE A 368 -0.89 23.30 5.74
CA ILE A 368 -1.81 22.53 6.59
C ILE A 368 -1.51 22.71 8.08
N ALA A 369 -0.62 23.63 8.43
CA ALA A 369 -0.34 23.96 9.81
C ALA A 369 -1.60 24.56 10.48
N PRO A 370 -1.84 24.30 11.78
CA PRO A 370 -3.01 24.84 12.48
C PRO A 370 -2.99 26.37 12.59
N TYR A 371 -1.78 26.95 12.59
CA TYR A 371 -1.49 28.38 12.48
C TYR A 371 -0.18 28.52 11.72
N HIS A 372 0.05 29.66 11.07
CA HIS A 372 1.32 29.96 10.43
C HIS A 372 2.36 30.44 11.44
N VAL A 373 1.93 31.27 12.41
CA VAL A 373 2.81 31.95 13.38
C VAL A 373 2.34 31.73 14.82
N VAL A 374 3.29 31.51 15.73
CA VAL A 374 3.07 31.60 17.18
C VAL A 374 3.93 32.72 17.76
N ILE A 375 3.29 33.68 18.46
CA ILE A 375 3.98 34.73 19.18
C ILE A 375 4.09 34.32 20.65
N CYS A 376 5.31 34.04 21.11
CA CYS A 376 5.58 33.68 22.50
C CYS A 376 6.05 34.90 23.29
N ILE A 377 5.34 35.21 24.37
CA ILE A 377 5.68 36.30 25.30
C ILE A 377 6.45 35.73 26.50
N PRO A 378 7.77 35.98 26.64
CA PRO A 378 8.55 35.42 27.74
C PRO A 378 8.13 35.89 29.13
N ASN A 379 7.73 37.16 29.26
CA ASN A 379 7.25 37.75 30.50
C ASN A 379 5.99 38.60 30.26
N ILE A 380 4.82 38.06 30.56
CA ILE A 380 3.53 38.74 30.36
C ILE A 380 3.32 39.95 31.28
N LYS A 381 4.16 40.12 32.31
CA LYS A 381 4.14 41.29 33.20
C LYS A 381 4.96 42.46 32.65
N ASP A 382 5.71 42.24 31.58
CA ASP A 382 6.45 43.29 30.89
C ASP A 382 5.54 43.96 29.85
N ALA A 383 5.18 45.22 30.12
CA ALA A 383 4.26 45.97 29.28
C ALA A 383 4.76 46.12 27.83
N GLN A 384 6.08 46.27 27.63
CA GLN A 384 6.65 46.41 26.30
C GLN A 384 6.56 45.10 25.50
N GLN A 385 6.81 43.96 26.16
CA GLN A 385 6.69 42.65 25.51
C GLN A 385 5.24 42.35 25.10
N MET A 386 4.29 42.69 25.97
CA MET A 386 2.86 42.53 25.71
C MET A 386 2.38 43.43 24.57
N GLU A 387 2.67 44.73 24.63
CA GLU A 387 2.21 45.70 23.63
C GLU A 387 2.72 45.35 22.22
N VAL A 388 4.00 45.01 22.09
CA VAL A 388 4.56 44.61 20.79
C VAL A 388 3.97 43.28 20.31
N ALA A 389 3.75 42.32 21.21
CA ALA A 389 3.17 41.03 20.84
C ALA A 389 1.71 41.18 20.36
N GLU A 390 0.90 41.98 21.05
CA GLU A 390 -0.49 42.28 20.66
C GLU A 390 -0.55 43.04 19.33
N SER A 391 0.34 44.01 19.12
CA SER A 391 0.44 44.74 17.85
C SER A 391 0.79 43.81 16.68
N LEU A 392 1.81 42.95 16.84
CA LEU A 392 2.19 41.99 15.81
C LEU A 392 1.10 40.95 15.56
N TYR A 393 0.42 40.49 16.60
CA TYR A 393 -0.72 39.59 16.49
C TYR A 393 -1.84 40.20 15.64
N GLN A 394 -2.18 41.46 15.87
CA GLN A 394 -3.20 42.17 15.09
C GLN A 394 -2.73 42.36 13.64
N GLU A 395 -1.52 42.89 13.43
CA GLU A 395 -0.96 43.17 12.11
C GLU A 395 -0.89 41.91 11.22
N LEU A 396 -0.41 40.79 11.75
CA LEU A 396 -0.32 39.53 11.01
C LEU A 396 -1.71 38.98 10.66
N ASN A 397 -2.65 38.99 11.61
CA ASN A 397 -4.01 38.50 11.35
C ASN A 397 -4.77 39.41 10.36
N GLU A 398 -4.59 40.74 10.41
CA GLU A 398 -5.15 41.67 9.43
C GLU A 398 -4.61 41.42 8.01
N ALA A 399 -3.36 40.94 7.90
CA ALA A 399 -2.76 40.51 6.65
C ALA A 399 -3.20 39.11 6.18
N GLY A 400 -4.08 38.42 6.93
CA GLY A 400 -4.55 37.07 6.63
C GLY A 400 -3.60 35.95 7.06
N ILE A 401 -2.58 36.26 7.88
CA ILE A 401 -1.63 35.29 8.43
C ILE A 401 -2.20 34.77 9.75
N GLU A 402 -2.74 33.55 9.72
CA GLU A 402 -3.28 32.90 10.91
C GLU A 402 -2.20 32.79 12.01
N THR A 403 -2.38 33.58 13.07
CA THR A 403 -1.39 33.74 14.13
C THR A 403 -2.03 33.44 15.47
N ILE A 404 -1.32 32.71 16.34
CA ILE A 404 -1.71 32.48 17.74
C ILE A 404 -0.78 33.23 18.69
N LEU A 405 -1.34 33.76 19.77
CA LEU A 405 -0.62 34.45 20.84
C LEU A 405 -0.51 33.53 22.06
N ASP A 406 0.70 33.27 22.55
CA ASP A 406 0.93 32.55 23.81
C ASP A 406 1.09 33.55 24.97
N ASP A 407 -0.05 34.01 25.47
CA ASP A 407 -0.23 34.97 26.56
C ASP A 407 -0.39 34.31 27.95
N ARG A 408 -0.18 32.98 28.04
CA ARG A 408 -0.32 32.22 29.29
C ARG A 408 0.64 32.74 30.37
N ASP A 409 0.22 32.71 31.64
CA ASP A 409 1.11 32.98 32.79
C ASP A 409 1.99 31.76 33.09
N GLU A 410 2.88 31.45 32.15
CA GLU A 410 3.79 30.30 32.21
C GLU A 410 5.23 30.70 31.92
N ARG A 411 6.17 29.86 32.37
CA ARG A 411 7.60 30.08 32.13
C ARG A 411 7.91 30.00 30.63
N ALA A 412 8.76 30.90 30.13
CA ALA A 412 9.16 30.94 28.71
C ALA A 412 9.63 29.57 28.17
N GLY A 413 10.41 28.82 28.95
CA GLY A 413 10.87 27.49 28.55
C GLY A 413 9.74 26.44 28.38
N VAL A 414 8.63 26.59 29.09
CA VAL A 414 7.42 25.76 28.89
C VAL A 414 6.73 26.16 27.60
N LYS A 415 6.53 27.47 27.39
CA LYS A 415 5.95 28.03 26.16
C LYS A 415 6.69 27.57 24.90
N PHE A 416 8.02 27.63 24.93
CA PHE A 416 8.84 27.23 23.78
C PHE A 416 8.71 25.73 23.48
N LYS A 417 8.72 24.87 24.51
CA LYS A 417 8.51 23.44 24.35
C LYS A 417 7.12 23.10 23.81
N ASP A 418 6.08 23.79 24.28
CA ASP A 418 4.73 23.61 23.76
C ASP A 418 4.65 24.04 22.28
N ALA A 419 5.25 25.18 21.94
CA ALA A 419 5.32 25.66 20.56
C ALA A 419 6.06 24.66 19.64
N ASP A 420 7.19 24.10 20.10
CA ASP A 420 7.94 23.08 19.35
C ASP A 420 7.14 21.78 19.20
N LEU A 421 6.40 21.38 20.24
CA LEU A 421 5.56 20.19 20.24
C LEU A 421 4.39 20.32 19.25
N ILE A 422 3.69 21.47 19.27
CA ILE A 422 2.54 21.75 18.40
C ILE A 422 2.99 21.88 16.93
N GLY A 423 4.21 22.38 16.70
CA GLY A 423 4.85 22.36 15.38
C GLY A 423 4.48 23.54 14.47
N ILE A 424 4.06 24.67 15.02
CA ILE A 424 3.71 25.88 14.24
C ILE A 424 4.97 26.35 13.49
N PRO A 425 4.90 26.57 12.15
CA PRO A 425 6.09 26.77 11.31
C PRO A 425 7.02 27.90 11.75
N TYR A 426 6.44 29.02 12.20
CA TYR A 426 7.19 30.23 12.52
C TYR A 426 6.90 30.67 13.95
N ARG A 427 7.93 30.83 14.76
CA ARG A 427 7.83 31.36 16.13
C ARG A 427 8.46 32.74 16.22
N ILE A 428 7.74 33.69 16.79
CA ILE A 428 8.22 35.04 17.14
C ILE A 428 8.30 35.15 18.65
N VAL A 429 9.41 35.66 19.18
CA VAL A 429 9.61 35.85 20.61
C VAL A 429 9.83 37.33 20.92
N THR A 430 8.91 37.92 21.68
CA THR A 430 8.98 39.31 22.15
C THR A 430 9.86 39.42 23.41
N GLY A 431 11.12 39.00 23.29
CA GLY A 431 12.05 38.88 24.41
C GLY A 431 13.00 40.06 24.61
N ARG A 432 14.24 39.76 25.02
CA ARG A 432 15.24 40.78 25.36
C ARG A 432 15.65 41.67 24.19
N SER A 433 15.54 41.16 22.96
CA SER A 433 15.92 41.84 21.72
C SER A 433 15.07 43.08 21.42
N LEU A 434 13.91 43.23 22.09
CA LEU A 434 13.06 44.43 21.98
C LEU A 434 13.76 45.71 22.42
N LYS A 435 14.76 45.61 23.31
CA LYS A 435 15.60 46.77 23.69
C LYS A 435 16.35 47.37 22.51
N SER A 436 16.56 46.58 21.46
CA SER A 436 17.20 46.96 20.20
C SER A 436 16.20 47.14 19.06
N GLY A 437 14.89 47.16 19.35
CA GLY A 437 13.83 47.25 18.34
C GLY A 437 13.63 45.98 17.49
N LYS A 438 14.05 44.81 18.02
CA LYS A 438 14.01 43.53 17.30
C LYS A 438 13.23 42.45 18.05
N VAL A 439 12.79 41.42 17.33
CA VAL A 439 12.26 40.17 17.88
C VAL A 439 13.14 39.01 17.45
N GLU A 440 13.12 37.93 18.21
CA GLU A 440 13.72 36.67 17.79
C GLU A 440 12.70 35.91 16.93
N PHE A 441 13.09 35.56 15.71
CA PHE A 441 12.32 34.72 14.79
C PHE A 441 12.98 33.35 14.71
N VAL A 442 12.17 32.29 14.82
CA VAL A 442 12.62 30.90 14.76
C VAL A 442 11.80 30.13 13.74
N GLU A 443 12.47 29.41 12.85
CA GLU A 443 11.86 28.43 11.95
C GLU A 443 11.79 27.06 12.63
N ARG A 444 10.58 26.50 12.75
CA ARG A 444 10.36 25.22 13.45
C ARG A 444 11.07 24.04 12.78
N ALA A 445 11.11 24.02 11.45
CA ALA A 445 11.59 22.85 10.69
C ALA A 445 13.10 22.57 10.86
N ASN A 446 13.91 23.62 11.04
CA ASN A 446 15.37 23.53 11.09
C ASN A 446 15.98 24.15 12.35
N HIS A 447 15.15 24.70 13.24
CA HIS A 447 15.53 25.43 14.46
C HIS A 447 16.46 26.63 14.21
N GLN A 448 16.47 27.19 13.00
CA GLN A 448 17.22 28.40 12.70
C GLN A 448 16.58 29.59 13.41
N SER A 449 17.39 30.35 14.14
CA SER A 449 16.97 31.54 14.87
C SER A 449 17.75 32.76 14.38
N GLN A 450 17.05 33.89 14.23
CA GLN A 450 17.63 35.18 13.89
C GLN A 450 16.87 36.32 14.56
N GLU A 451 17.57 37.43 14.81
CA GLU A 451 16.92 38.66 15.28
C GLU A 451 16.54 39.55 14.10
N ILE A 452 15.24 39.81 13.96
CA ILE A 452 14.70 40.67 12.90
C ILE A 452 14.07 41.94 13.50
N PRO A 453 14.19 43.11 12.84
CA PRO A 453 13.47 44.31 13.24
C PRO A 453 11.96 44.07 13.33
N VAL A 454 11.30 44.64 14.34
CA VAL A 454 9.84 44.49 14.52
C VAL A 454 9.08 44.88 13.24
N ALA A 455 9.51 45.96 12.59
CA ALA A 455 8.90 46.48 11.36
C ALA A 455 9.06 45.57 10.12
N GLU A 456 9.96 44.57 10.16
CA GLU A 456 10.22 43.64 9.05
C GLU A 456 9.53 42.28 9.24
N VAL A 457 8.89 42.04 10.40
CA VAL A 457 8.27 40.75 10.72
C VAL A 457 7.19 40.40 9.70
N LEU A 458 6.25 41.31 9.43
CA LEU A 458 5.14 41.06 8.49
C LEU A 458 5.64 40.68 7.09
N SER A 459 6.57 41.47 6.53
CA SER A 459 7.10 41.21 5.19
C SER A 459 7.86 39.88 5.14
N THR A 460 8.68 39.60 6.16
CA THR A 460 9.47 38.36 6.23
C THR A 460 8.57 37.13 6.28
N ILE A 461 7.57 37.12 7.17
CA ILE A 461 6.65 35.98 7.31
C ILE A 461 5.84 35.79 6.03
N LYS A 462 5.35 36.88 5.43
CA LYS A 462 4.59 36.81 4.17
C LYS A 462 5.42 36.18 3.06
N ASP A 463 6.66 36.62 2.87
CA ASP A 463 7.56 36.07 1.84
C ASP A 463 7.84 34.57 2.06
N LEU A 464 8.04 34.16 3.32
CA LEU A 464 8.26 32.76 3.67
C LEU A 464 7.03 31.87 3.39
N ILE A 465 5.83 32.34 3.76
CA ILE A 465 4.59 31.63 3.46
C ILE A 465 4.38 31.54 1.94
N GLU A 466 4.52 32.65 1.21
CA GLU A 466 4.38 32.65 -0.25
C GLU A 466 5.37 31.71 -0.94
N LYS A 467 6.59 31.59 -0.41
CA LYS A 467 7.59 30.66 -0.91
C LYS A 467 7.23 29.20 -0.60
N ALA A 468 6.70 28.93 0.59
CA ALA A 468 6.32 27.58 1.02
C ALA A 468 5.05 27.05 0.33
N LEU A 469 4.18 27.93 -0.16
CA LEU A 469 2.94 27.57 -0.85
C LEU A 469 3.06 27.47 -2.39
N LYS A 470 4.25 27.78 -2.95
CA LYS A 470 4.57 27.60 -4.37
C LYS A 470 5.07 26.19 -4.64
#